data_AF-A0A7V9ZXB1-F1
#
_entry.id   AF-A0A7V9ZXB1-F1
#
_cell.length_a   1.000
_cell.length_b   1.000
_cell.length_c   1.000
_cell.angle_alpha   90.00
_cell.angle_beta   90.00
_cell.angle_gamma   90.00
#
_symmetry.space_group_name_H-M   'P 1'
#
loop_
_entity.id
_entity.type
_entity.pdbx_description
1 polymer ?
#
loop_
_entity_poly.entity_id
_entity_poly.type
_entity_poly.pdbx_seq_one_letter_code
_entity_poly.pdbx_strand_id
1 'polypeptide(L)'
;MQQPRDYQLVATAPAASAPLKRELALADPSATPFKVVVDPEMRLKLRRALIELIDYHDEALAEHFAEGKLELESYKEYIELFARSLKETMDSREGVSYLLRAVGFNVPPAEINLSPELRWKRGVPGAFGSSLL
;
A
#
# COMPACT_ATOMS: atom_id res chain seq x y z
N MET A 1 -42.38 -6.81 -36.02
CA MET A 1 -42.93 -7.66 -34.95
C MET A 1 -42.28 -9.03 -35.09
N GLN A 2 -41.29 -9.34 -34.24
CA GLN A 2 -40.58 -10.64 -34.27
C GLN A 2 -41.05 -11.45 -33.05
N GLN A 3 -41.52 -12.68 -33.33
CA GLN A 3 -41.99 -13.64 -32.33
C GLN A 3 -40.82 -14.16 -31.48
N PRO A 4 -41.05 -14.50 -30.20
CA PRO A 4 -40.01 -15.07 -29.34
C PRO A 4 -39.70 -16.51 -29.75
N ARG A 5 -38.42 -16.81 -30.02
CA ARG A 5 -37.95 -18.19 -30.17
C ARG A 5 -37.51 -18.70 -28.81
N ASP A 6 -38.26 -19.64 -28.27
CA ASP A 6 -37.87 -20.46 -27.13
C ASP A 6 -36.64 -21.30 -27.49
N TYR A 7 -35.58 -21.17 -26.71
CA TYR A 7 -34.42 -22.06 -26.79
C TYR A 7 -34.41 -22.98 -25.57
N GLN A 8 -34.74 -24.24 -25.82
CA GLN A 8 -34.75 -25.33 -24.85
C GLN A 8 -33.31 -25.85 -24.68
N LEU A 9 -32.74 -25.69 -23.48
CA LEU A 9 -31.41 -26.24 -23.15
C LEU A 9 -31.50 -27.76 -23.00
N VAL A 10 -30.95 -28.48 -23.99
CA VAL A 10 -30.77 -29.93 -23.95
C VAL A 10 -29.66 -30.25 -22.95
N ALA A 11 -30.01 -30.89 -21.84
CA ALA A 11 -29.06 -31.42 -20.87
C ALA A 11 -28.47 -32.73 -21.41
N THR A 12 -27.20 -32.71 -21.78
CA THR A 12 -26.38 -33.93 -21.90
C THR A 12 -25.70 -34.19 -20.56
N ALA A 13 -26.26 -35.12 -19.78
CA ALA A 13 -25.51 -35.81 -18.73
C ALA A 13 -24.52 -36.78 -19.40
N PRO A 14 -23.33 -37.05 -18.83
CA PRO A 14 -23.30 -38.06 -17.77
C PRO A 14 -22.23 -37.83 -16.68
N ALA A 15 -22.28 -38.75 -15.70
CA ALA A 15 -21.30 -39.05 -14.65
C ALA A 15 -21.52 -38.37 -13.29
N ALA A 16 -22.02 -39.22 -12.38
CA ALA A 16 -22.12 -39.10 -10.93
C ALA A 16 -21.33 -37.94 -10.29
N SER A 17 -22.07 -36.94 -9.82
CA SER A 17 -21.60 -35.88 -8.94
C SER A 17 -21.26 -36.45 -7.56
N ALA A 18 -20.00 -36.85 -7.38
CA ALA A 18 -19.41 -36.84 -6.05
C ALA A 18 -19.45 -35.40 -5.51
N PRO A 19 -19.87 -35.16 -4.26
CA PRO A 19 -19.79 -33.83 -3.70
C PRO A 19 -18.30 -33.49 -3.57
N LEU A 20 -17.83 -32.57 -4.42
CA LEU A 20 -16.57 -31.87 -4.22
C LEU A 20 -16.70 -31.12 -2.88
N LYS A 21 -16.30 -31.78 -1.79
CA LYS A 21 -15.86 -31.10 -0.59
C LYS A 21 -14.78 -30.14 -1.05
N ARG A 22 -15.15 -28.87 -1.23
CA ARG A 22 -14.20 -27.76 -1.12
C ARG A 22 -13.74 -27.80 0.32
N GLU A 23 -12.80 -28.68 0.61
CA GLU A 23 -11.93 -28.54 1.75
C GLU A 23 -11.28 -27.17 1.55
N LEU A 24 -11.81 -26.18 2.26
CA LEU A 24 -11.08 -24.97 2.60
C LEU A 24 -9.76 -25.48 3.15
N ALA A 25 -8.73 -25.48 2.30
CA ALA A 25 -7.40 -25.89 2.67
C ALA A 25 -7.09 -25.16 3.98
N LEU A 26 -6.83 -25.94 5.04
CA LEU A 26 -6.43 -25.43 6.34
C LEU A 26 -5.40 -24.33 6.09
N ALA A 27 -5.76 -23.10 6.45
CA ALA A 27 -4.88 -21.95 6.26
C ALA A 27 -3.59 -22.28 7.02
N ASP A 28 -2.52 -22.52 6.26
CA ASP A 28 -1.21 -22.79 6.79
C ASP A 28 -0.85 -21.64 7.75
N PRO A 29 -0.71 -21.88 9.06
CA PRO A 29 -0.41 -20.83 10.03
C PRO A 29 0.99 -20.22 9.82
N SER A 30 1.82 -20.83 8.95
CA SER A 30 3.09 -20.27 8.47
C SER A 30 2.97 -19.49 7.15
N ALA A 31 1.81 -19.50 6.49
CA ALA A 31 1.53 -18.65 5.35
C ALA A 31 1.33 -17.22 5.85
N THR A 32 2.43 -16.48 5.94
CA THR A 32 2.44 -15.05 6.20
C THR A 32 1.34 -14.35 5.38
N PRO A 33 0.49 -13.50 5.99
CA PRO A 33 -0.67 -12.86 5.34
C PRO A 33 -0.29 -12.02 4.11
N PHE A 34 1.00 -11.76 3.92
CA PHE A 34 1.60 -11.07 2.78
C PHE A 34 1.67 -11.90 1.47
N LYS A 35 1.16 -13.14 1.42
CA LYS A 35 0.91 -13.84 0.13
C LYS A 35 -0.20 -13.17 -0.70
N VAL A 36 -1.00 -12.29 -0.09
CA VAL A 36 -1.92 -11.40 -0.81
C VAL A 36 -1.10 -10.29 -1.45
N VAL A 37 -0.78 -10.49 -2.73
CA VAL A 37 -0.34 -9.44 -3.66
C VAL A 37 -1.22 -8.21 -3.43
N VAL A 38 -0.62 -7.10 -3.00
CA VAL A 38 -1.25 -5.92 -2.41
C VAL A 38 -2.66 -5.65 -2.95
N ASP A 39 -3.66 -5.79 -2.09
CA ASP A 39 -5.06 -5.47 -2.37
C ASP A 39 -5.18 -4.09 -3.05
N PRO A 40 -5.83 -3.99 -4.23
CA PRO A 40 -6.00 -2.71 -4.93
C PRO A 40 -6.61 -1.62 -4.05
N GLU A 41 -7.52 -1.96 -3.15
CA GLU A 41 -8.13 -1.00 -2.22
C GLU A 41 -7.09 -0.49 -1.21
N MET A 42 -6.30 -1.40 -0.64
CA MET A 42 -5.18 -1.05 0.23
C MET A 42 -4.17 -0.14 -0.47
N ARG A 43 -3.82 -0.41 -1.74
CA ARG A 43 -2.92 0.47 -2.52
C ARG A 43 -3.50 1.87 -2.68
N LEU A 44 -4.81 1.97 -2.94
CA LEU A 44 -5.48 3.25 -3.08
C LEU A 44 -5.47 4.03 -1.76
N LYS A 45 -5.74 3.36 -0.64
CA LYS A 45 -5.68 3.95 0.71
C LYS A 45 -4.27 4.45 1.06
N LEU A 46 -3.23 3.65 0.82
CA LEU A 46 -1.83 4.09 1.01
C LEU A 46 -1.49 5.31 0.18
N ARG A 47 -1.86 5.31 -1.10
CA ARG A 47 -1.59 6.44 -1.98
C ARG A 47 -2.24 7.72 -1.46
N ARG A 48 -3.51 7.65 -1.04
CA ARG A 48 -4.22 8.80 -0.46
C ARG A 48 -3.54 9.29 0.81
N ALA A 49 -3.20 8.39 1.72
CA ALA A 49 -2.51 8.74 2.96
C ALA A 49 -1.15 9.41 2.73
N LEU A 50 -0.41 8.98 1.70
CA LEU A 50 0.85 9.61 1.31
C LEU A 50 0.65 11.01 0.74
N ILE A 51 -0.38 11.22 -0.09
CA ILE A 51 -0.72 12.55 -0.61
C ILE A 51 -1.13 13.47 0.53
N GLU A 52 -1.99 13.01 1.43
CA GLU A 52 -2.40 13.78 2.62
C GLU A 52 -1.20 14.15 3.52
N LEU A 53 -0.23 13.24 3.65
CA LEU A 53 1.00 13.52 4.40
C LEU A 53 1.86 14.59 3.71
N ILE A 54 2.01 14.51 2.38
CA ILE A 54 2.71 15.51 1.55
C ILE A 54 2.05 16.87 1.72
N ASP A 55 0.73 16.94 1.59
CA ASP A 55 -0.04 18.19 1.73
C ASP A 55 0.13 18.77 3.14
N TYR A 56 0.06 17.94 4.18
CA TYR A 56 0.28 18.37 5.57
C TYR A 56 1.67 18.99 5.80
N HIS A 57 2.73 18.38 5.24
CA HIS A 57 4.08 18.94 5.37
C HIS A 57 4.25 20.25 4.59
N ASP A 58 3.57 20.40 3.46
CA ASP A 58 3.59 21.63 2.65
C ASP A 58 2.89 22.76 3.41
N GLU A 59 1.68 22.50 3.91
CA GLU A 59 0.89 23.45 4.70
C GLU A 59 1.64 23.89 5.97
N ALA A 60 2.24 22.95 6.71
CA ALA A 60 2.98 23.26 7.93
C ALA A 60 4.22 24.13 7.67
N LEU A 61 4.97 23.88 6.59
CA LEU A 61 6.11 24.72 6.21
C LEU A 61 5.65 26.11 5.75
N ALA A 62 4.58 26.19 4.98
CA ALA A 62 3.99 27.45 4.56
C ALA A 62 3.51 28.28 5.76
N GLU A 63 2.91 27.64 6.77
CA GLU A 63 2.50 28.29 8.01
C GLU A 63 3.71 28.84 8.78
N HIS A 64 4.74 28.03 9.00
CA HIS A 64 5.95 28.47 9.70
C HIS A 64 6.67 29.62 8.98
N PHE A 65 6.67 29.63 7.65
CA PHE A 65 7.18 30.75 6.87
C PHE A 65 6.30 32.01 7.05
N ALA A 66 4.97 31.87 6.96
CA ALA A 66 4.03 32.98 7.13
C ALA A 66 4.08 33.60 8.54
N GLU A 67 4.35 32.79 9.57
CA GLU A 67 4.55 33.23 10.95
C GLU A 67 5.94 33.86 11.19
N GLY A 68 6.83 33.85 10.21
CA GLY A 68 8.21 34.33 10.35
C GLY A 68 9.10 33.43 11.23
N LYS A 69 8.68 32.19 11.49
CA LYS A 69 9.47 31.18 12.22
C LYS A 69 10.51 30.51 11.32
N LEU A 70 10.30 30.54 10.01
CA LEU A 70 11.25 30.12 8.99
C LEU A 70 11.57 31.31 8.09
N GLU A 71 12.87 31.58 7.93
CA GLU A 71 13.37 32.48 6.90
C GLU A 71 13.86 31.61 5.75
N LEU A 72 13.24 31.76 4.58
CA LEU A 72 13.63 31.04 3.37
C LEU A 72 14.14 32.05 2.35
N GLU A 73 15.36 31.83 1.88
CA GLU A 73 16.00 32.73 0.90
C GLU A 73 15.57 32.39 -0.54
N SER A 74 15.05 31.18 -0.77
CA SER A 74 14.61 30.75 -2.11
C SER A 74 13.64 29.56 -2.09
N TYR A 75 12.92 29.36 -3.22
CA TYR A 75 12.13 28.15 -3.46
C TYR A 75 12.94 26.86 -3.44
N LYS A 76 14.24 26.92 -3.75
CA LYS A 76 15.12 25.75 -3.69
C LYS A 76 15.25 25.27 -2.25
N GLU A 77 15.49 26.18 -1.31
CA GLU A 77 15.61 25.88 0.12
C GLU A 77 14.32 25.29 0.70
N TYR A 78 13.16 25.85 0.28
CA TYR A 78 11.85 25.28 0.63
C TYR A 78 11.74 23.80 0.25
N ILE A 79 12.05 23.47 -1.01
CA ILE A 79 11.97 22.09 -1.52
C ILE A 79 12.95 21.17 -0.79
N GLU A 80 14.16 21.65 -0.47
CA GLU A 80 15.15 20.89 0.27
C GLU A 80 14.68 20.55 1.70
N LEU A 81 14.12 21.53 2.41
CA LEU A 81 13.57 21.32 3.75
C LEU A 81 12.35 20.40 3.73
N PHE A 82 11.45 20.60 2.78
CA PHE A 82 10.28 19.75 2.58
C PHE A 82 10.67 18.30 2.32
N ALA A 83 11.57 18.06 1.36
CA ALA A 83 12.04 16.72 1.03
C ALA A 83 12.73 16.04 2.23
N ARG A 84 13.52 16.80 3.00
CA ARG A 84 14.18 16.30 4.21
C ARG A 84 13.15 15.91 5.28
N SER A 85 12.18 16.77 5.56
CA SER A 85 11.12 16.52 6.55
C SER A 85 10.29 15.28 6.21
N LEU A 86 9.93 15.11 4.93
CA LEU A 86 9.21 13.93 4.47
C LEU A 86 10.05 12.65 4.65
N LYS A 87 11.33 12.68 4.26
CA LYS A 87 12.22 11.54 4.41
C LYS A 87 12.37 11.15 5.88
N GLU A 88 12.64 12.11 6.76
CA GLU A 88 12.77 11.88 8.21
C GLU A 88 11.50 11.25 8.81
N THR A 89 10.33 11.73 8.39
CA THR A 89 9.04 11.17 8.82
C THR A 89 8.88 9.74 8.34
N MET A 90 9.17 9.47 7.08
CA MET A 90 9.02 8.15 6.45
C MET A 90 10.05 7.12 6.93
N ASP A 91 11.21 7.57 7.38
CA ASP A 91 12.25 6.73 7.99
C ASP A 91 11.99 6.44 9.49
N SER A 92 10.92 6.99 10.07
CA SER A 92 10.54 6.80 11.48
C SER A 92 9.47 5.70 11.68
N ARG A 93 9.43 5.11 12.89
CA ARG A 93 8.38 4.13 13.25
C ARG A 93 7.01 4.79 13.26
N GLU A 94 6.95 6.04 13.67
CA GLU A 94 5.74 6.85 13.76
C GLU A 94 5.14 7.09 12.38
N GLY A 95 5.96 7.48 11.39
CA GLY A 95 5.50 7.65 10.01
C GLY A 95 5.03 6.34 9.38
N VAL A 96 5.74 5.24 9.62
CA VAL A 96 5.28 3.91 9.14
C VAL A 96 3.99 3.49 9.84
N SER A 97 3.84 3.76 11.14
CA SER A 97 2.63 3.48 11.92
C SER A 97 1.42 4.25 11.36
N TYR A 98 1.62 5.52 10.99
CA TYR A 98 0.60 6.35 10.34
C TYR A 98 0.07 5.67 9.05
N LEU A 99 0.97 5.21 8.17
CA LEU A 99 0.58 4.54 6.93
C LEU A 99 -0.13 3.22 7.16
N LEU A 100 0.35 2.42 8.10
CA LEU A 100 -0.28 1.16 8.50
C LEU A 100 -1.71 1.41 9.01
N ARG A 101 -1.91 2.44 9.83
CA ARG A 101 -3.24 2.82 10.33
C ARG A 101 -4.17 3.25 9.19
N ALA A 102 -3.68 4.00 8.21
CA ALA A 102 -4.47 4.46 7.08
C ALA A 102 -5.05 3.30 6.22
N VAL A 103 -4.43 2.12 6.26
CA VAL A 103 -4.96 0.91 5.61
C VAL A 103 -5.66 -0.06 6.56
N GLY A 104 -5.86 0.31 7.82
CA GLY A 104 -6.58 -0.49 8.80
C GLY A 104 -5.71 -1.44 9.64
N PHE A 105 -4.38 -1.34 9.58
CA PHE A 105 -3.48 -2.04 10.49
C PHE A 105 -3.18 -1.17 11.72
N ASN A 106 -3.55 -1.64 12.91
CA ASN A 106 -3.22 -0.95 14.16
C ASN A 106 -2.03 -1.65 14.83
N VAL A 107 -0.82 -1.26 14.43
CA VAL A 107 0.44 -1.80 14.95
C VAL A 107 1.12 -0.74 15.83
N PRO A 108 1.49 -1.04 17.08
CA PRO A 108 2.24 -0.13 17.93
C PRO A 108 3.59 0.26 17.29
N PRO A 109 4.02 1.53 17.36
CA PRO A 109 5.30 1.95 16.76
C PRO A 109 6.49 1.10 17.19
N ALA A 110 6.55 0.70 18.47
CA ALA A 110 7.63 -0.12 19.01
C ALA A 110 7.81 -1.48 18.32
N GLU A 111 6.75 -2.02 17.70
CA GLU A 111 6.76 -3.31 17.00
C GLU A 111 7.13 -3.18 15.52
N ILE A 112 7.25 -1.95 15.02
CA ILE A 112 7.55 -1.69 13.62
C ILE A 112 9.03 -1.98 13.34
N ASN A 113 9.25 -2.89 12.41
CA ASN A 113 10.56 -3.19 11.85
C ASN A 113 10.87 -2.23 10.69
N LEU A 114 11.80 -1.30 10.92
CA LEU A 114 12.30 -0.35 9.91
C LEU A 114 13.29 -0.99 8.92
N SER A 115 13.80 -2.19 9.22
CA SER A 115 14.73 -2.94 8.38
C SER A 115 14.13 -4.30 8.00
N PRO A 116 13.03 -4.32 7.23
CA PRO A 116 12.41 -5.58 6.82
C PRO A 116 13.33 -6.36 5.88
N GLU A 117 13.38 -7.68 6.06
CA GLU A 117 14.07 -8.56 5.10
C GLU A 117 13.36 -8.53 3.75
N LEU A 118 14.07 -8.05 2.72
CA LEU A 118 13.54 -8.03 1.36
C LEU A 118 13.61 -9.43 0.75
N ARG A 119 12.44 -10.06 0.56
CA ARG A 119 12.33 -11.37 -0.10
C ARG A 119 12.29 -11.23 -1.62
N TRP A 120 13.42 -10.85 -2.21
CA TRP A 120 13.57 -10.82 -3.66
C TRP A 120 13.50 -12.23 -4.24
N LYS A 121 12.91 -12.37 -5.44
CA LYS A 121 13.05 -13.61 -6.22
C LYS A 121 14.52 -13.74 -6.63
N ARG A 122 15.14 -14.90 -6.38
CA ARG A 122 16.53 -15.20 -6.77
C ARG A 122 16.76 -14.81 -8.24
N GLY A 123 17.82 -14.04 -8.50
CA GLY A 123 18.22 -13.64 -9.86
C GLY A 123 17.58 -12.36 -10.40
N VAL A 124 16.72 -11.67 -9.63
CA VAL A 124 16.19 -10.34 -10.00
C VAL A 124 16.79 -9.32 -9.02
N PRO A 125 17.72 -8.46 -9.46
CA PRO A 125 18.25 -7.39 -8.62
C PRO A 125 17.10 -6.56 -8.05
N GLY A 126 17.16 -6.28 -6.75
CA GLY A 126 16.18 -5.45 -6.09
C GLY A 126 16.24 -4.02 -6.61
N ALA A 127 15.21 -3.58 -7.32
CA ALA A 127 15.17 -2.26 -7.96
C ALA A 127 14.88 -1.10 -6.98
N PHE A 128 15.42 -1.15 -5.76
CA PHE A 128 15.45 0.01 -4.88
C PHE A 128 16.91 0.46 -4.75
N GLY A 129 17.23 1.60 -5.36
CA GLY A 129 18.48 2.33 -5.11
C GLY A 129 19.56 2.31 -6.19
N SER A 130 19.48 1.48 -7.23
CA SER A 130 20.50 1.44 -8.31
C SER A 130 20.12 2.21 -9.58
N SER A 131 18.94 2.82 -9.64
CA SER A 131 18.47 3.61 -10.80
C SER A 131 18.11 5.06 -10.46
N LEU A 132 18.38 5.52 -9.23
CA LEU A 132 18.05 6.89 -8.76
C LEU A 132 19.27 7.63 -8.18
N LEU A 133 20.48 7.11 -8.42
CA LEU A 133 21.76 7.82 -8.24
C LEU A 133 22.47 7.83 -9.59
#